data_AF-F6G2Q9-F1
#
_entry.id   AF-F6G2Q9-F1
#
_cell.length_a   1.000
_cell.length_b   1.000
_cell.length_c   1.000
_cell.angle_alpha   90.00
_cell.angle_beta   90.00
_cell.angle_gamma   90.00
#
_symmetry.space_group_name_H-M   'P 1'
#
loop_
_entity.id
_entity.type
_entity.pdbx_description
1 polymer ?
#
loop_
_entity_poly.entity_id
_entity_poly.type
_entity_poly.pdbx_seq_one_letter_code
_entity_poly.pdbx_strand_id
1 'polypeptide(L)' 'MDITTANYNAFVTELTALTRKYGVALSAIGGVCIADEPGAFRDVVYVADITSGDLYPKTLDS' A
#
# COMPACT_ATOMS: atom_id res chain seq x y z
N MET A 1 17.81 -0.28 12.85
CA MET A 1 16.88 -0.40 11.73
C MET A 1 16.22 0.95 11.59
N ASP A 2 16.30 1.60 10.43
CA ASP A 2 15.57 2.84 10.23
C ASP A 2 14.06 2.58 10.40
N ILE A 3 13.33 3.60 10.83
CA ILE A 3 11.87 3.51 11.10
C ILE A 3 11.15 3.02 9.84
N THR A 4 11.68 3.37 8.67
CA THR A 4 11.23 2.95 7.35
C THR A 4 11.19 1.43 7.17
N THR A 5 12.26 0.71 7.50
CA THR A 5 12.30 -0.76 7.36
C THR A 5 11.36 -1.44 8.37
N ALA A 6 11.23 -0.89 9.58
CA ALA A 6 10.33 -1.43 10.60
C ALA A 6 8.85 -1.32 10.18
N ASN A 7 8.47 -0.14 9.70
CA ASN A 7 7.12 0.11 9.19
C ASN A 7 6.83 -0.73 7.95
N TYR A 8 7.81 -0.90 7.06
CA TYR A 8 7.66 -1.75 5.88
C TYR A 8 7.42 -3.22 6.25
N ASN A 9 8.18 -3.78 7.20
CA ASN A 9 7.98 -5.17 7.64
C ASN A 9 6.63 -5.38 8.36
N ALA A 10 6.20 -4.41 9.17
CA ALA A 10 4.87 -4.43 9.79
C ALA A 10 3.77 -4.40 8.72
N PHE A 11 3.89 -3.50 7.74
CA PHE A 11 2.98 -3.41 6.60
C PHE A 11 2.90 -4.71 5.81
N VAL A 12 4.04 -5.35 5.50
CA VAL A 12 4.06 -6.65 4.80
C VAL A 12 3.31 -7.73 5.60
N THR A 13 3.45 -7.74 6.92
CA THR A 13 2.75 -8.69 7.80
C THR A 13 1.24 -8.48 7.74
N GLU A 14 0.77 -7.24 7.87
CA GLU A 14 -0.65 -6.90 7.82
C GLU A 14 -1.25 -7.13 6.42
N LEU A 15 -0.53 -6.73 5.36
CA LEU A 15 -0.94 -6.97 3.98
C LEU A 15 -1.06 -8.47 3.67
N THR A 16 -0.18 -9.30 4.24
CA THR A 16 -0.27 -10.77 4.12
C THR A 16 -1.56 -11.30 4.77
N ALA A 17 -1.93 -10.77 5.94
CA ALA A 17 -3.17 -11.16 6.60
C ALA A 17 -4.40 -10.74 5.77
N LEU A 18 -4.41 -9.53 5.21
CA LEU A 18 -5.47 -9.05 4.32
C LEU A 18 -5.56 -9.88 3.04
N THR A 19 -4.43 -10.21 2.43
CA THR A 19 -4.33 -11.06 1.24
C THR A 19 -5.00 -12.40 1.48
N ARG A 20 -4.69 -13.06 2.61
CA ARG A 20 -5.30 -14.33 2.98
C ARG A 20 -6.79 -14.23 3.26
N LYS A 21 -7.22 -13.12 3.87
CA LYS A 21 -8.64 -12.90 4.22
C LYS A 21 -9.52 -12.74 2.99
N TYR A 22 -9.06 -11.98 1.99
CA TYR A 22 -9.89 -11.61 0.83
C TYR A 22 -9.53 -12.39 -0.45
N GLY A 23 -8.45 -13.17 -0.46
CA GLY A 23 -8.01 -13.91 -1.64
C GLY A 23 -7.47 -13.00 -2.76
N VAL A 24 -7.04 -11.77 -2.42
CA VAL A 24 -6.49 -10.79 -3.37
C VAL A 24 -5.03 -10.57 -3.04
N ALA A 25 -4.14 -10.82 -4.02
CA ALA A 25 -2.70 -10.59 -3.89
C ALA A 25 -2.26 -9.42 -4.77
N LEU A 26 -1.35 -8.60 -4.25
CA LEU A 26 -0.76 -7.48 -4.97
C LEU A 26 0.69 -7.82 -5.34
N SER A 27 1.03 -7.65 -6.62
CA SER A 27 2.42 -7.70 -7.09
C SER A 27 2.86 -6.29 -7.44
N ALA A 28 3.80 -5.74 -6.68
CA ALA A 28 4.35 -4.40 -6.92
C ALA A 28 5.64 -4.52 -7.75
N ILE A 29 5.52 -4.36 -9.06
CA ILE A 29 6.68 -4.32 -9.98
C ILE A 29 7.04 -2.85 -10.20
N GLY A 30 8.17 -2.40 -9.65
CA GLY A 30 8.61 -0.99 -9.70
C GLY A 30 8.79 -0.32 -8.35
N GLY A 31 8.40 -0.99 -7.26
CA GLY A 31 8.60 -0.53 -5.88
C GLY A 31 7.31 -0.10 -5.17
N VAL A 32 7.47 0.50 -4.00
CA VAL A 32 6.37 1.02 -3.16
C VAL A 32 6.64 2.48 -2.82
N CYS A 33 5.59 3.28 -2.65
CA CYS A 33 5.72 4.62 -2.09
C CYS A 33 5.90 4.50 -0.58
N ILE A 34 6.98 5.07 -0.06
CA ILE A 34 7.28 5.10 1.37
C ILE A 34 7.13 6.55 1.83
N ALA A 35 6.39 6.76 2.92
CA ALA A 35 6.27 8.06 3.55
C ALA A 35 7.51 8.39 4.38
N ASP A 36 8.08 9.57 4.16
CA ASP A 36 9.17 10.10 4.99
C ASP A 36 8.65 10.69 6.32
N GLU A 37 7.36 10.98 6.41
CA GLU A 37 6.72 11.58 7.58
C GLU A 37 5.48 10.80 8.06
N PRO A 38 5.25 10.69 9.38
CA PRO A 38 4.03 10.10 9.91
C PRO A 38 2.78 10.82 9.39
N GLY A 39 1.82 10.05 8.87
CA GLY A 39 0.55 10.59 8.41
C GLY A 39 0.53 11.12 6.98
N ALA A 40 1.63 11.03 6.23
CA ALA A 40 1.65 11.44 4.80
C ALA A 40 0.61 10.69 3.94
N PHE A 41 0.15 9.52 4.37
CA PHE A 41 -0.89 8.73 3.71
C PHE A 41 -2.27 8.82 4.38
N ARG A 42 -2.51 9.79 5.28
CA ARG A 42 -3.79 9.91 6.02
C ARG A 42 -4.99 10.00 5.08
N ASP A 43 -4.84 10.72 3.98
CA ASP A 43 -5.92 11.05 3.05
C ASP A 43 -5.78 10.27 1.72
N VAL A 44 -5.09 9.12 1.75
CA VAL A 44 -4.95 8.23 0.60
C VAL A 44 -6.12 7.26 0.51
N VAL A 45 -6.67 7.13 -0.69
CA VAL A 45 -7.62 6.09 -1.07
C VAL A 45 -7.05 5.26 -2.21
N TYR A 46 -7.37 3.97 -2.24
CA TYR A 46 -7.02 3.11 -3.38
C TYR A 46 -8.15 3.08 -4.39
N VAL A 47 -7.82 3.34 -5.65
CA VAL A 47 -8.73 3.18 -6.78
C VAL A 47 -8.34 1.92 -7.53
N ALA A 48 -9.30 1.02 -7.72
CA ALA A 48 -9.14 -0.17 -8.54
C ALA A 48 -9.71 0.11 -9.93
N ASP A 49 -8.88 -0.02 -10.97
CA ASP A 49 -9.35 -0.22 -12.33
C ASP A 49 -9.33 -1.73 -12.61
N ILE A 50 -10.49 -2.36 -12.41
CA ILE A 50 -10.65 -3.81 -12.61
C ILE A 50 -10.42 -4.21 -14.07
N THR A 51 -10.53 -3.28 -15.01
CA THR A 51 -10.35 -3.53 -16.44
C THR A 51 -8.87 -3.68 -16.80
N SER A 52 -8.00 -2.84 -16.22
CA SER A 52 -6.55 -2.94 -16.39
C SER A 52 -5.88 -3.86 -15.36
N GLY A 53 -6.56 -4.13 -14.24
CA GLY A 53 -6.00 -4.83 -13.09
C GLY A 53 -5.19 -3.91 -12.16
N ASP A 54 -5.22 -2.60 -12.37
CA ASP A 54 -4.46 -1.65 -11.58
C ASP A 54 -5.13 -1.36 -10.24
N LEU A 55 -4.32 -1.33 -9.18
CA LEU A 55 -4.68 -0.78 -7.88
C LEU A 55 -3.69 0.32 -7.55
N TYR A 56 -4.13 1.57 -7.56
CA TYR A 56 -3.25 2.72 -7.40
C TYR A 56 -3.76 3.69 -6.33
N PRO A 57 -2.86 4.32 -5.56
CA PRO A 57 -3.24 5.30 -4.57
C PRO A 57 -3.64 6.62 -5.25
N LYS A 58 -4.68 7.27 -4.73
CA LYS A 58 -5.01 8.68 -5.00
C LYS A 58 -5.09 9.43 -3.68
N THR A 59 -4.62 10.67 -3.69
CA THR A 59 -4.94 11.61 -2.62
C THR A 59 -6.28 12.27 -2.92
N LEU A 60 -7.08 12.55 -1.88
CA LEU A 60 -8.41 13.17 -2.04
C LEU A 60 -8.37 14.59 -2.64
N ASP A 61 -7.18 15.19 -2.76
CA ASP A 61 -6.97 16.59 -3.14
C ASP A 61 -6.38 16.78 -4.56
N SER A 62 -6.22 15.70 -5.34
CA SER A 62 -5.47 15.67 -6.61
C SER A 62 -6.24 15.11 -7.80
#